data_AF-A0A4R0IP95-F1
#
_entry.id   AF-A0A4R0IP95-F1
#
_cell.length_a   1.000
_cell.length_b   1.000
_cell.length_c   1.000
_cell.angle_alpha   90.00
_cell.angle_beta   90.00
_cell.angle_gamma   90.00
#
_symmetry.space_group_name_H-M   'P 1'
#
loop_
_entity.id
_entity.type
_entity.pdbx_description
1 polymer ?
#
loop_
_entity_poly.entity_id
_entity_poly.type
_entity_poly.pdbx_seq_one_letter_code
_entity_poly.pdbx_strand_id
1 'polypeptide(L)'
;MTPGQLAMAYQACAVADLATEAVGLDDPVEAVAQAARVLAAAEQLVAAANRLGSCELPADPLQRFAYEHPEEAAEDVADWVSRRP
;
A
#
# COMPACT_ATOMS: atom_id res chain seq x y z
N MET A 1 -14.28 -7.38 -4.16
CA MET A 1 -13.77 -6.12 -3.58
C MET A 1 -14.25 -4.97 -4.44
N THR A 2 -14.61 -3.83 -3.85
CA THR A 2 -14.79 -2.59 -4.62
C THR A 2 -13.43 -1.98 -4.99
N PRO A 3 -13.33 -1.10 -6.01
CA PRO A 3 -12.06 -0.44 -6.35
C PRO A 3 -11.42 0.31 -5.16
N GLY A 4 -12.22 0.97 -4.32
CA GLY A 4 -11.72 1.62 -3.10
C GLY A 4 -11.16 0.63 -2.07
N GLN A 5 -11.83 -0.52 -1.88
CA GLN A 5 -11.29 -1.59 -1.02
C GLN A 5 -9.99 -2.16 -1.59
N LEU A 6 -9.91 -2.29 -2.91
CA LEU A 6 -8.73 -2.81 -3.58
C LEU A 6 -7.56 -1.83 -3.50
N ALA A 7 -7.79 -0.53 -3.73
CA ALA A 7 -6.79 0.52 -3.54
C ALA A 7 -6.26 0.56 -2.10
N MET A 8 -7.14 0.41 -1.11
CA MET A 8 -6.74 0.31 0.30
C MET A 8 -5.89 -0.94 0.55
N ALA A 9 -6.29 -2.10 0.01
CA ALA A 9 -5.54 -3.35 0.15
C ALA A 9 -4.16 -3.25 -0.49
N TYR A 10 -4.06 -2.66 -1.68
CA TYR A 10 -2.81 -2.43 -2.39
C TYR A 10 -1.85 -1.54 -1.60
N GLN A 11 -2.36 -0.44 -1.07
CA GLN A 11 -1.58 0.46 -0.22
C GLN A 11 -1.13 -0.23 1.08
N ALA A 12 -1.96 -1.10 1.66
CA ALA A 12 -1.60 -1.86 2.84
C ALA A 12 -0.46 -2.86 2.56
N CYS A 13 -0.48 -3.53 1.40
CA CYS A 13 0.61 -4.40 0.96
C CYS A 13 1.93 -3.62 0.85
N ALA A 14 1.91 -2.44 0.21
CA ALA A 14 3.08 -1.58 0.07
C ALA A 14 3.65 -1.12 1.42
N VAL A 15 2.80 -0.73 2.38
CA VAL A 15 3.24 -0.38 3.75
C VAL A 15 3.94 -1.56 4.41
N ALA A 16 3.37 -2.75 4.29
CA ALA A 16 3.90 -3.95 4.92
C ALA A 16 5.21 -4.42 4.26
N ASP A 17 5.40 -4.23 2.96
CA ASP A 17 6.67 -4.51 2.29
C ASP A 17 7.76 -3.53 2.75
N LEU A 18 7.48 -2.22 2.77
CA LEU A 18 8.39 -1.20 3.28
C LEU A 18 8.76 -1.42 4.76
N ALA A 19 7.79 -1.84 5.58
CA ALA A 19 8.03 -2.15 6.99
C ALA A 19 8.89 -3.41 7.16
N THR A 20 8.75 -4.40 6.27
CA THR A 20 9.56 -5.61 6.29
C THR A 20 11.02 -5.30 5.99
N GLU A 21 11.28 -4.42 5.01
CA GLU A 21 12.63 -3.95 4.68
C GLU A 21 13.35 -3.30 5.87
N ALA A 22 12.61 -2.67 6.80
CA ALA A 22 13.19 -2.01 7.97
C ALA A 22 13.73 -2.99 9.03
N VAL A 23 13.27 -4.25 9.06
CA VAL A 23 13.59 -5.24 10.12
C VAL A 23 15.07 -5.64 10.12
N GLY A 24 15.77 -5.48 9.00
CA GLY A 24 17.18 -5.87 8.85
C GLY A 24 18.17 -4.70 8.77
N LEU A 25 17.75 -3.47 9.05
CA LEU A 25 18.61 -2.29 8.91
C LEU A 25 19.43 -2.04 10.18
N ASP A 26 20.76 -2.06 10.03
CA ASP A 26 21.71 -1.77 11.10
C ASP A 26 22.27 -0.33 11.04
N ASP A 27 22.26 0.32 9.86
CA ASP A 27 22.68 1.71 9.72
C ASP A 27 21.55 2.65 10.21
N PRO A 28 21.78 3.48 11.24
CA PRO A 28 20.78 4.40 11.74
C PRO A 28 20.28 5.42 10.69
N VAL A 29 21.12 5.81 9.73
CA VAL A 29 20.71 6.76 8.67
C VAL A 29 19.71 6.09 7.72
N GLU A 30 20.01 4.87 7.29
CA GLU A 30 19.11 4.08 6.44
C GLU A 30 17.82 3.73 7.18
N ALA A 31 17.90 3.37 8.47
CA ALA A 31 16.73 3.08 9.29
C ALA A 31 15.76 4.27 9.40
N VAL A 32 16.29 5.49 9.60
CA VAL A 32 15.47 6.72 9.62
C VAL A 32 14.84 7.00 8.27
N ALA A 33 15.60 6.86 7.18
CA ALA A 33 15.08 7.05 5.83
C ALA A 33 13.97 6.04 5.51
N GLN A 34 14.14 4.78 5.90
CA GLN A 34 13.13 3.74 5.68
C GLN A 34 11.89 3.97 6.54
N ALA A 35 12.05 4.36 7.81
CA ALA A 35 10.92 4.70 8.67
C ALA A 35 10.09 5.86 8.11
N ALA A 36 10.73 6.88 7.53
CA ALA A 36 10.04 7.99 6.87
C ALA A 36 9.22 7.53 5.66
N ARG A 37 9.73 6.57 4.87
CA ARG A 37 8.98 5.97 3.74
C ARG A 37 7.77 5.18 4.23
N VAL A 38 7.93 4.37 5.28
CA VAL A 38 6.83 3.63 5.90
C VAL A 38 5.75 4.59 6.39
N LEU A 39 6.14 5.67 7.07
CA LEU A 39 5.19 6.69 7.55
C LEU A 39 4.41 7.33 6.39
N ALA A 40 5.10 7.79 5.34
CA ALA A 40 4.45 8.37 4.18
C ALA A 40 3.46 7.40 3.51
N ALA A 41 3.83 6.12 3.38
CA ALA A 41 2.94 5.09 2.84
C ALA A 41 1.74 4.81 3.76
N ALA A 42 1.94 4.87 5.09
CA ALA A 42 0.87 4.68 6.07
C ALA A 42 -0.12 5.86 6.05
N GLU A 43 0.35 7.09 5.86
CA GLU A 43 -0.52 8.25 5.64
C GLU A 43 -1.38 8.08 4.39
N GLN A 44 -0.80 7.55 3.30
CA GLN A 44 -1.57 7.21 2.10
C GLN A 44 -2.59 6.09 2.34
N LEU A 45 -2.28 5.11 3.21
CA LEU A 45 -3.23 4.06 3.60
C LEU A 45 -4.42 4.63 4.37
N VAL A 46 -4.18 5.54 5.32
CA VAL A 46 -5.24 6.24 6.04
C VAL A 46 -6.11 7.04 5.06
N ALA A 47 -5.47 7.73 4.09
CA ALA A 47 -6.19 8.46 3.06
C ALA A 47 -7.06 7.54 2.18
N ALA A 48 -6.57 6.34 1.83
CA ALA A 48 -7.34 5.33 1.10
C ALA A 48 -8.54 4.82 1.93
N ALA A 49 -8.33 4.54 3.21
CA ALA A 49 -9.38 4.07 4.12
C ALA A 49 -10.51 5.12 4.28
N ASN A 50 -10.15 6.39 4.43
CA ASN A 50 -11.12 7.50 4.48
C ASN A 50 -11.92 7.67 3.18
N ARG A 51 -11.41 7.14 2.06
CA ARG A 51 -12.06 7.19 0.75
C ARG A 51 -12.92 5.97 0.40
N LEU A 52 -13.06 4.98 1.28
CA LEU A 52 -13.82 3.75 0.97
C LEU A 52 -15.28 4.02 0.52
N GLY A 53 -15.89 5.11 0.98
CA GLY A 53 -17.24 5.54 0.57
C GLY A 53 -17.27 6.66 -0.47
N SER A 54 -16.12 7.10 -0.98
CA SER A 54 -16.00 8.16 -1.98
C SER A 54 -15.93 7.59 -3.40
N CYS A 55 -16.55 8.29 -4.36
CA CYS A 55 -16.43 8.01 -5.79
C CYS A 55 -15.25 8.75 -6.45
N GLU A 56 -14.49 9.54 -5.68
CA GLU A 56 -13.35 10.29 -6.21
C GLU A 56 -12.16 9.37 -6.50
N LEU A 57 -11.51 9.60 -7.64
CA LEU A 57 -10.30 8.89 -8.00
C LEU A 57 -9.13 9.35 -7.10
N PRO A 58 -8.35 8.42 -6.55
CA PRO A 58 -7.18 8.77 -5.75
C PRO A 58 -6.13 9.52 -6.58
N ALA A 59 -5.43 10.45 -5.93
CA ALA A 59 -4.30 11.17 -6.52
C ALA A 59 -3.04 10.31 -6.57
N ASP A 60 -2.88 9.42 -5.58
CA ASP A 60 -1.76 8.50 -5.47
C ASP A 60 -1.75 7.49 -6.64
N PRO A 61 -0.63 7.33 -7.36
CA PRO A 61 -0.55 6.45 -8.54
C PRO A 61 -0.80 4.97 -8.22
N LEU A 62 -0.32 4.49 -7.07
CA LEU A 62 -0.48 3.10 -6.65
C LEU A 62 -1.96 2.81 -6.40
N GLN A 63 -2.66 3.72 -5.73
CA GLN A 63 -4.09 3.61 -5.51
C GLN A 63 -4.89 3.77 -6.79
N ARG A 64 -4.46 4.63 -7.72
CA ARG A 64 -5.13 4.82 -9.02
C ARG A 64 -5.06 3.57 -9.89
N PHE A 65 -3.96 2.83 -9.83
CA PHE A 65 -3.83 1.54 -10.52
C PHE A 65 -4.99 0.58 -10.19
N ALA A 66 -5.40 0.49 -8.91
CA ALA A 66 -6.53 -0.36 -8.51
C ALA A 66 -7.90 0.07 -9.07
N TYR A 67 -8.02 1.31 -9.55
CA TYR A 67 -9.22 1.80 -10.25
C TYR A 67 -9.15 1.60 -11.76
N GLU A 68 -7.96 1.74 -12.34
CA GLU A 68 -7.72 1.59 -13.79
C GLU A 68 -7.65 0.11 -14.20
N HIS A 69 -7.07 -0.73 -13.35
CA HIS A 69 -6.77 -2.15 -13.58
C HIS A 69 -7.22 -3.03 -12.39
N PRO A 70 -8.53 -3.11 -12.10
CA PRO A 70 -9.02 -3.76 -10.88
C PRO A 70 -8.81 -5.29 -10.84
N GLU A 71 -8.70 -5.94 -12.00
CA GLU A 71 -8.46 -7.39 -12.10
C GLU A 71 -6.99 -7.71 -11.77
N GLU A 72 -6.07 -7.01 -12.43
CA GLU A 72 -4.62 -7.11 -12.19
C GLU A 72 -4.29 -6.77 -10.73
N ALA A 73 -4.85 -5.68 -10.20
CA ALA A 73 -4.63 -5.30 -8.82
C ALA A 73 -5.17 -6.33 -7.81
N ALA A 74 -6.24 -7.05 -8.14
CA ALA A 74 -6.76 -8.13 -7.30
C ALA A 74 -5.87 -9.37 -7.33
N GLU A 75 -5.30 -9.69 -8.50
CA GLU A 75 -4.31 -10.77 -8.65
C GLU A 75 -3.04 -10.48 -7.87
N ASP A 76 -2.51 -9.25 -7.95
CA ASP A 76 -1.31 -8.83 -7.23
C ASP A 76 -1.51 -8.88 -5.70
N VAL A 77 -2.67 -8.46 -5.19
CA VAL A 77 -3.00 -8.60 -3.77
C VAL A 77 -3.12 -10.08 -3.37
N ALA A 78 -3.76 -10.91 -4.20
CA ALA A 78 -3.89 -12.34 -3.91
C ALA A 78 -2.53 -13.05 -3.89
N ASP A 79 -1.68 -12.73 -4.86
CA ASP A 79 -0.30 -13.21 -4.94
C ASP A 79 0.52 -12.76 -3.73
N TRP A 80 0.43 -11.48 -3.34
CA TRP A 80 1.09 -10.96 -2.14
C TRP A 80 0.68 -11.72 -0.87
N VAL A 81 -0.63 -11.98 -0.70
CA VAL A 81 -1.15 -12.75 0.44
C VAL A 81 -0.62 -14.18 0.41
N SER A 82 -0.54 -14.80 -0.77
CA SER A 82 -0.08 -16.19 -0.93
C SER A 82 1.41 -16.39 -0.65
N ARG A 83 2.22 -15.34 -0.83
CA ARG A 83 3.68 -15.37 -0.63
C ARG A 83 4.10 -15.26 0.83
N ARG A 84 3.18 -14.93 1.75
CA ARG A 84 3.48 -14.77 3.17
C ARG A 84 3.11 -16.06 3.95
N PRO A 85 3.99 -16.55 4.84
CA PRO A 85 3.76 -17.77 5.61
C PRO A 85 2.66 -17.65 6.68
#